data_AF-A0ABD1RVN8-F1
#
_entry.id   AF-A0ABD1RVN8-F1
#
_cell.length_a   1.000
_cell.length_b   1.000
_cell.length_c   1.000
_cell.angle_alpha   90.00
_cell.angle_beta   90.00
_cell.angle_gamma   90.00
#
_symmetry.space_group_name_H-M   'P 1'
#
loop_
_entity.id
_entity.type
_entity.pdbx_description
1 polymer ?
#
loop_
_entity_poly.entity_id
_entity_poly.type
_entity_poly.pdbx_seq_one_letter_code
_entity_poly.pdbx_strand_id
1 'polypeptide(L)'
;MEAKVSSFESSEMLATFLASTPLLEESWKLCHHANIDLVQNFVVNHVGEVNYVAFLPVQKVGGANSRSKDSVALGTAAKGFFTVFNRHDEGEEPVMFHAGLLQLFLALYNTHITI
;
A
#
# COMPACT_ATOMS: atom_id res chain seq x y z
N MET A 1 -4.49 -41.95 -0.67
CA MET A 1 -5.16 -40.85 -1.38
C MET A 1 -4.91 -39.62 -0.51
N GLU A 2 -3.96 -38.78 -0.89
CA GLU A 2 -3.63 -37.55 -0.15
C GLU A 2 -4.85 -36.61 -0.21
N ALA A 3 -5.42 -36.27 0.94
CA ALA A 3 -6.52 -35.31 1.02
C ALA A 3 -5.97 -33.93 0.66
N LYS A 4 -6.34 -33.40 -0.52
CA LYS A 4 -6.11 -31.99 -0.84
C LYS A 4 -6.86 -31.17 0.21
N VAL A 5 -6.11 -30.54 1.13
CA VAL A 5 -6.65 -29.52 2.02
C VAL A 5 -7.36 -28.49 1.15
N SER A 6 -8.63 -28.25 1.44
CA SER A 6 -9.46 -27.31 0.69
C SER A 6 -8.88 -25.90 0.79
N SER A 7 -8.83 -25.16 -0.32
CA SER A 7 -8.39 -23.75 -0.30
C SER A 7 -9.28 -22.87 0.60
N PHE A 8 -10.51 -23.30 0.87
CA PHE A 8 -11.40 -22.64 1.81
C PHE A 8 -10.93 -22.84 3.26
N GLU A 9 -10.58 -24.08 3.62
CA GLU A 9 -10.09 -24.44 4.97
C GLU A 9 -8.77 -23.73 5.29
N SER A 10 -7.89 -23.56 4.29
CA SER A 10 -6.66 -22.76 4.46
C SER A 10 -6.94 -21.26 4.60
N SER A 11 -7.97 -20.74 3.94
CA SER A 11 -8.35 -19.32 4.05
C SER A 11 -8.98 -18.98 5.41
N GLU A 12 -9.82 -19.87 5.95
CA GLU A 12 -10.40 -19.72 7.29
C GLU A 12 -9.29 -19.77 8.35
N MET A 13 -8.40 -20.76 8.29
CA MET A 13 -7.28 -20.88 9.22
C MET A 13 -6.38 -19.63 9.19
N LEU A 14 -6.07 -19.11 7.99
CA LEU A 14 -5.28 -17.88 7.85
C LEU A 14 -6.03 -16.67 8.44
N ALA A 15 -7.33 -16.53 8.17
CA ALA A 15 -8.13 -15.43 8.71
C ALA A 15 -8.21 -15.48 10.23
N THR A 16 -8.47 -16.66 10.81
CA THR A 16 -8.48 -16.88 12.26
C THR A 16 -7.12 -16.60 12.88
N PHE A 17 -6.04 -17.01 12.23
CA PHE A 17 -4.69 -16.70 12.68
C PHE A 17 -4.41 -15.20 12.66
N LEU A 18 -4.69 -14.49 11.56
CA LEU A 18 -4.51 -13.04 11.48
C LEU A 18 -5.33 -12.31 12.54
N ALA A 19 -6.57 -12.74 12.77
CA ALA A 19 -7.46 -12.17 13.78
C ALA A 19 -7.02 -12.45 15.24
N SER A 20 -6.23 -13.50 15.48
CA SER A 20 -5.66 -13.77 16.81
C SER A 20 -4.39 -12.97 17.10
N THR A 21 -3.83 -12.28 16.09
CA THR A 21 -2.70 -11.36 16.26
C THR A 21 -3.18 -9.92 16.49
N PRO A 22 -2.37 -9.05 17.12
CA PRO A 22 -2.68 -7.63 17.24
C PRO A 22 -2.58 -6.88 15.91
N LEU A 23 -2.19 -7.53 14.80
CA LEU A 23 -1.92 -6.87 13.53
C LEU A 23 -3.11 -6.04 13.04
N LEU A 24 -4.31 -6.62 13.01
CA LEU A 24 -5.50 -5.95 12.50
C LEU A 24 -5.95 -4.81 13.44
N GLU A 25 -5.94 -5.05 14.74
CA GLU A 25 -6.37 -4.06 15.74
C GLU A 25 -5.43 -2.85 15.76
N GLU A 26 -4.11 -3.07 15.84
CA GLU A 26 -3.13 -1.98 15.88
C GLU A 26 -3.05 -1.23 14.56
N SER A 27 -3.17 -1.93 13.42
CA SER A 27 -3.25 -1.27 12.11
C SER A 27 -4.49 -0.37 12.01
N TRP A 28 -5.65 -0.87 12.44
CA TRP A 28 -6.90 -0.10 12.38
C TRP A 28 -6.87 1.12 13.31
N LYS A 29 -6.37 0.95 14.54
CA LYS A 29 -6.15 2.06 15.47
C LYS A 29 -5.26 3.12 14.85
N LEU A 30 -4.13 2.74 14.25
CA LEU A 30 -3.22 3.71 13.65
C LEU A 30 -3.85 4.43 12.44
N CYS A 31 -4.58 3.71 11.59
CA CYS A 31 -5.34 4.31 10.49
C CYS A 31 -6.37 5.34 11.00
N HIS A 32 -7.05 5.06 12.13
CA HIS A 32 -7.96 6.01 12.74
C HIS A 32 -7.23 7.26 13.24
N HIS A 33 -6.07 7.11 13.87
CA HIS A 33 -5.25 8.24 14.31
C HIS A 33 -4.74 9.07 13.13
N ALA A 34 -4.25 8.42 12.07
CA ALA A 34 -3.84 9.08 10.85
C ALA A 34 -5.00 9.92 10.27
N ASN A 35 -6.24 9.43 10.27
CA ASN A 35 -7.38 10.22 9.80
C ASN A 35 -7.63 11.52 10.59
N ILE A 36 -7.19 11.59 11.85
CA ILE A 36 -7.36 12.76 12.73
C ILE A 36 -6.14 13.68 12.66
N ASP A 37 -4.93 13.14 12.54
CA ASP A 37 -3.70 13.94 12.47
C ASP A 37 -3.66 14.73 11.16
N LEU A 38 -3.87 16.05 11.28
CA LEU A 38 -4.01 16.88 10.10
C LEU A 38 -2.67 17.39 9.53
N VAL A 39 -1.55 17.13 10.20
CA VAL A 39 -0.28 17.84 9.98
C VAL A 39 0.74 17.01 9.21
N GLN A 40 0.76 15.69 9.39
CA GLN A 40 1.78 14.80 8.81
C GLN A 40 1.21 13.85 7.78
N ASN A 41 1.92 13.65 6.66
CA ASN A 41 1.49 12.79 5.55
C ASN A 41 1.34 11.28 5.91
N PHE A 42 2.03 10.84 6.96
CA PHE A 42 1.90 9.51 7.54
C PHE A 42 2.13 9.59 9.06
N VAL A 43 1.66 8.58 9.78
CA VAL A 43 1.90 8.41 11.20
C VAL A 43 2.61 7.08 11.41
N VAL A 44 3.60 7.06 12.31
CA VAL A 44 4.33 5.86 12.71
C VAL A 44 3.99 5.56 14.16
N ASN A 45 3.68 4.29 14.46
CA ASN A 45 3.53 3.79 15.81
C ASN A 45 4.40 2.55 16.03
N HIS A 46 5.07 2.52 17.17
CA HIS A 46 6.00 1.46 17.56
C HIS A 46 5.34 0.60 18.64
N VAL A 47 5.05 -0.67 18.33
CA VAL A 47 4.45 -1.62 19.27
C VAL A 47 5.35 -2.83 19.39
N GLY A 48 6.08 -2.91 20.51
CA GLY A 48 7.12 -3.93 20.71
C GLY A 48 8.21 -3.81 19.63
N GLU A 49 8.40 -4.88 18.87
CA GLU A 49 9.38 -4.97 17.78
C GLU A 49 8.81 -4.60 16.40
N VAL A 50 7.53 -4.23 16.33
CA VAL A 50 6.82 -3.98 15.06
C VAL A 50 6.58 -2.47 14.89
N ASN A 51 6.92 -1.97 13.70
CA ASN A 51 6.66 -0.60 13.29
C ASN A 51 5.43 -0.57 12.38
N TYR A 52 4.38 0.10 12.83
CA TYR A 52 3.18 0.33 12.06
C TYR A 52 3.29 1.70 11.40
N VAL A 53 3.03 1.77 10.09
CA VAL A 53 3.03 3.02 9.32
C VAL A 53 1.68 3.16 8.64
N ALA A 54 0.95 4.22 8.98
CA ALA A 54 -0.33 4.53 8.34
C ALA A 54 -0.20 5.81 7.52
N PHE A 55 -0.65 5.76 6.27
CA PHE A 55 -0.66 6.91 5.38
C PHE A 55 -1.98 7.66 5.48
N LEU A 56 -1.94 8.98 5.37
CA LEU A 56 -3.14 9.81 5.33
C LEU A 56 -4.02 9.52 4.11
N PRO A 57 -5.34 9.79 4.20
CA PRO A 57 -6.23 9.77 3.05
C PRO A 57 -5.78 10.74 1.95
N VAL A 58 -5.96 10.31 0.71
CA VAL A 58 -5.54 10.97 -0.54
C VAL A 58 -6.08 12.39 -0.74
N GLN A 59 -7.04 12.85 0.08
CA GLN A 59 -7.57 14.21 0.01
C GLN A 59 -6.53 15.29 0.36
N LYS A 60 -5.43 14.92 1.02
CA LYS A 60 -4.46 15.89 1.57
C LYS A 60 -3.13 16.00 0.88
N VAL A 61 -2.68 14.95 0.19
CA VAL A 61 -1.41 14.98 -0.51
C VAL A 61 -1.61 15.62 -1.87
N GLY A 62 -1.66 16.95 -1.84
CA GLY A 62 -1.49 17.85 -2.97
C GLY A 62 -2.50 17.69 -4.09
N GLY A 63 -3.64 18.40 -4.00
CA GLY A 63 -4.41 19.08 -5.07
C GLY A 63 -4.72 18.36 -6.40
N ALA A 64 -4.21 17.16 -6.62
CA ALA A 64 -4.40 16.38 -7.81
C ALA A 64 -5.76 15.70 -7.67
N ASN A 65 -6.49 15.71 -8.78
CA ASN A 65 -7.73 14.96 -8.94
C ASN A 65 -7.45 13.45 -8.83
N SER A 66 -7.13 12.97 -7.64
CA SER A 66 -6.79 11.57 -7.32
C SER A 66 -7.95 10.61 -7.52
N ARG A 67 -9.13 11.14 -7.90
CA ARG A 67 -10.26 10.42 -8.45
C ARG A 67 -10.10 10.02 -9.93
N SER A 68 -9.01 10.39 -10.58
CA SER A 68 -8.65 9.81 -11.88
C SER A 68 -8.60 8.30 -11.69
N LYS A 69 -9.57 7.60 -12.30
CA LYS A 69 -9.63 6.13 -12.39
C LYS A 69 -8.64 5.61 -13.43
N ASP A 70 -7.77 6.48 -13.92
CA ASP A 70 -6.88 6.16 -15.01
C ASP A 70 -5.77 5.27 -14.47
N SER A 71 -5.51 4.20 -15.20
CA SER A 71 -4.39 3.32 -14.94
C SER A 71 -3.24 3.71 -15.85
N VAL A 72 -2.02 3.74 -15.31
CA VAL A 72 -0.80 4.09 -16.05
C VAL A 72 0.16 2.92 -16.06
N ALA A 73 0.82 2.70 -17.19
CA ALA A 73 1.86 1.69 -17.32
C ALA A 73 3.10 2.09 -16.52
N LEU A 74 3.65 1.12 -15.78
CA LEU A 74 4.77 1.36 -14.87
C LEU A 74 6.02 1.92 -15.57
N GLY A 75 6.36 1.38 -16.74
CA GLY A 75 7.56 1.76 -17.49
C GLY A 75 7.61 3.23 -17.91
N THR A 76 6.46 3.90 -18.03
CA THR A 76 6.36 5.30 -18.44
C THR A 76 6.20 6.27 -17.26
N ALA A 77 5.52 5.87 -16.19
CA ALA A 77 5.08 6.78 -15.14
C ALA A 77 6.00 6.85 -13.91
N ALA A 78 6.83 5.84 -13.67
CA ALA A 78 7.67 5.75 -12.47
C ALA A 78 9.11 5.32 -12.81
N LYS A 79 9.73 5.97 -13.80
CA LYS A 79 11.04 5.58 -14.34
C LYS A 79 12.09 5.49 -13.22
N GLY A 80 12.58 4.27 -12.96
CA GLY A 80 13.57 3.97 -11.92
C GLY A 80 12.99 3.38 -10.63
N PHE A 81 11.68 3.50 -10.39
CA PHE A 81 10.97 2.79 -9.33
C PHE A 81 10.39 1.47 -9.86
N PHE A 82 10.20 0.50 -8.95
CA PHE A 82 9.49 -0.75 -9.24
C PHE A 82 10.07 -1.57 -10.41
N THR A 83 11.36 -1.45 -10.72
CA THR A 83 12.01 -2.14 -11.85
C THR A 83 11.87 -3.66 -11.82
N VAL A 84 11.70 -4.26 -10.64
CA VAL A 84 11.41 -5.69 -10.44
C VAL A 84 10.07 -6.10 -11.08
N PHE A 85 9.09 -5.21 -11.10
CA PHE A 85 7.78 -5.42 -11.73
C PHE A 85 7.79 -5.11 -13.24
N ASN A 86 8.90 -4.57 -13.76
CA ASN A 86 9.08 -4.25 -15.18
C ASN A 86 9.84 -5.36 -15.93
N ARG A 87 9.81 -6.60 -15.42
CA ARG A 87 10.38 -7.79 -16.08
C ARG A 87 9.46 -8.19 -17.23
N HIS A 88 9.48 -7.38 -18.28
CA HIS A 88 8.86 -7.75 -19.54
C HIS A 88 9.72 -8.78 -20.25
N ASP A 89 9.25 -10.02 -20.28
CA ASP A 89 9.54 -10.87 -21.43
C ASP A 89 8.86 -10.24 -22.67
N GLU A 90 9.50 -10.30 -23.84
CA GLU A 90 8.95 -9.74 -25.08
C GLU A 90 7.55 -10.32 -25.36
N GLY A 91 6.50 -9.52 -25.13
CA GLY A 91 5.11 -9.89 -25.41
C GLY A 91 4.13 -9.75 -24.24
N GLU A 92 4.59 -9.50 -23.01
CA GLU A 92 3.69 -9.33 -21.85
C GLU A 92 3.15 -7.89 -21.70
N GLU A 93 1.90 -7.77 -21.25
CA GLU A 93 1.23 -6.49 -21.01
C GLU A 93 1.84 -5.76 -19.78
N PRO A 94 2.11 -4.44 -19.85
CA PRO A 94 2.70 -3.69 -18.75
C PRO A 94 1.88 -3.73 -17.47
N VAL A 95 2.58 -3.82 -16.34
CA VAL A 95 1.95 -3.68 -15.03
C VAL A 95 1.34 -2.29 -14.93
N MET A 96 0.03 -2.28 -14.71
CA MET A 96 -0.78 -1.07 -14.63
C MET A 96 -0.96 -0.64 -13.17
N PHE A 97 -0.71 0.64 -12.90
CA PHE A 97 -0.85 1.27 -11.59
C PHE A 97 -1.98 2.28 -11.61
N HIS A 98 -2.71 2.43 -10.51
CA HIS A 98 -3.68 3.51 -10.37
C HIS A 98 -2.96 4.86 -10.35
N ALA A 99 -3.23 5.74 -11.32
CA ALA A 99 -2.51 6.99 -11.51
C ALA A 99 -2.52 7.87 -10.24
N GLY A 100 -3.68 7.99 -9.59
CA GLY A 100 -3.81 8.76 -8.36
C GLY A 100 -2.96 8.23 -7.19
N LEU A 101 -2.82 6.90 -7.05
CA LEU A 101 -1.99 6.31 -5.98
C LEU A 101 -0.50 6.44 -6.30
N LEU A 102 -0.13 6.34 -7.58
CA LEU A 102 1.25 6.57 -7.99
C LEU A 102 1.65 8.03 -7.76
N GLN A 103 0.79 8.98 -8.10
CA GLN A 103 1.02 10.40 -7.82
C GLN A 103 1.16 10.68 -6.32
N LEU A 104 0.31 10.07 -5.49
CA LEU A 104 0.41 10.12 -4.04
C LEU A 104 1.77 9.61 -3.56
N PHE A 105 2.19 8.43 -4.02
CA PHE A 105 3.49 7.86 -3.69
C PHE A 105 4.65 8.79 -4.07
N LEU A 106 4.65 9.31 -5.30
CA LEU A 106 5.70 10.21 -5.77
C LEU A 106 5.72 11.53 -4.98
N ALA A 107 4.55 12.07 -4.62
CA ALA A 107 4.45 13.28 -3.81
C ALA A 107 5.03 13.05 -2.40
N LEU A 108 4.73 11.90 -1.77
CA LEU A 108 5.28 11.50 -0.48
C LEU A 108 6.80 11.30 -0.53
N TYR A 109 7.29 10.60 -1.55
CA TYR A 109 8.72 10.37 -1.72
C TYR A 109 9.50 11.68 -1.90
N ASN A 110 8.97 12.59 -2.73
CA ASN A 110 9.62 13.86 -3.02
C ASN A 110 9.52 14.88 -1.88
N THR A 111 8.54 14.77 -0.98
CA THR A 111 8.44 15.66 0.20
C THR A 111 9.49 15.34 1.28
N HIS A 112 10.15 14.17 1.21
CA HIS A 112 11.18 13.76 2.16
C HIS A 112 12.64 14.00 1.70
N ILE A 113 12.88 14.79 0.64
CA ILE A 113 14.23 15.33 0.36
C ILE A 113 14.47 16.58 1.22
N THR A 114 14.61 16.36 2.52
CA THR A 114 15.44 17.19 3.41
C THR A 114 15.88 16.27 4.53
N ILE A 115 17.00 15.57 4.31
CA ILE A 115 17.79 14.97 5.39
C ILE A 115 18.88 15.98 5.73
#